data_AF-R4Z5K6-F1
#
_entry.id   AF-R4Z5K6-F1
#
_cell.length_a   1.000
_cell.length_b   1.000
_cell.length_c   1.000
_cell.angle_alpha   90.00
_cell.angle_beta   90.00
_cell.angle_gamma   90.00
#
_symmetry.space_group_name_H-M   'P 1'
#
loop_
_entity.id
_entity.type
_entity.pdbx_description
1 polymer ?
#
loop_
_entity_poly.entity_id
_entity_poly.type
_entity_poly.pdbx_seq_one_letter_code
_entity_poly.pdbx_strand_id
1 'polypeptide(L)'
;MSITTSNPPPWTVAGSTPATVQTPPPAQRAVSVVGDYLRFWAGRGNYRLRDQPAARWFLPLWGLSLAVAYASSVMVTMVVVGLGGKQPDNAVGDLVENGSAIVLVITAVLLAPLLEEVAFRLPMSLRPWHVAGGVGVLSVMFVPGLFGVSLGTAIVGDRQEALASLVEVGMTVAIIVVLGLVLRLLLPKGPERGAVLIPTRARFVVIVILTAVFAAAHLGNFSEFTWFLPAFILPQLLVGMVLAYVRVTRSWWMGVGIHALNNAVAVGFGLLPRYAKSDLAQGMAGLAILGAITLLGLASITALGMDLYGTWRINQAASLRTYPDQFQHPVSAQQPPLGRLDATAQWPHGRPPPWPPGQMH
;
A
#
# COMPACT_ATOMS: atom_id res chain seq x y z
N MET A 1 81.08 13.35 -10.61
CA MET A 1 80.46 13.96 -11.81
C MET A 1 80.56 12.96 -12.94
N SER A 2 79.44 12.35 -13.32
CA SER A 2 79.21 11.58 -14.56
C SER A 2 77.79 11.02 -14.44
N ILE A 3 76.84 11.66 -15.13
CA ILE A 3 75.46 11.20 -15.25
C ILE A 3 75.40 10.48 -16.60
N THR A 4 75.16 9.17 -16.58
CA THR A 4 74.81 8.41 -17.78
C THR A 4 73.33 8.03 -17.69
N THR A 5 72.54 8.69 -18.53
CA THR A 5 71.12 8.42 -18.77
C THR A 5 70.99 7.17 -19.63
N SER A 6 70.44 6.08 -19.09
CA SER A 6 70.01 4.93 -19.88
C SER A 6 68.54 5.10 -20.27
N ASN A 7 68.28 5.36 -21.55
CA ASN A 7 66.93 5.25 -22.12
C ASN A 7 66.51 3.76 -22.17
N PRO A 8 65.24 3.41 -21.83
CA PRO A 8 64.74 2.07 -22.03
C PRO A 8 64.45 1.75 -23.52
N PRO A 9 64.46 0.47 -23.92
CA PRO A 9 64.37 0.03 -25.32
C PRO A 9 62.97 0.17 -25.97
N PRO A 10 62.87 0.11 -27.32
CA PRO A 10 61.75 0.65 -28.12
C PRO A 10 60.45 -0.17 -28.16
N TRP A 11 60.24 -1.12 -27.26
CA TRP A 11 59.11 -2.06 -27.32
C TRP A 11 58.35 -2.18 -26.00
N THR A 12 58.09 -1.05 -25.35
CA THR A 12 56.90 -0.93 -24.49
C THR A 12 55.68 -0.77 -25.39
N VAL A 13 55.18 -1.87 -25.93
CA VAL A 13 53.80 -1.92 -26.41
C VAL A 13 52.94 -1.73 -25.16
N ALA A 14 52.26 -0.58 -25.07
CA ALA A 14 51.25 -0.35 -24.06
C ALA A 14 50.28 -1.55 -24.11
N GLY A 15 50.23 -2.32 -23.02
CA GLY A 15 49.33 -3.46 -22.92
C GLY A 15 47.92 -2.97 -23.22
N SER A 16 47.37 -3.39 -24.35
CA SER A 16 45.96 -3.22 -24.66
C SER A 16 45.19 -3.97 -23.60
N THR A 17 44.65 -3.25 -22.62
CA THR A 17 43.66 -3.77 -21.69
C THR A 17 42.60 -4.50 -22.52
N PRO A 18 42.33 -5.79 -22.29
CA PRO A 18 41.26 -6.45 -23.02
C PRO A 18 40.00 -5.63 -22.79
N ALA A 19 39.38 -5.20 -23.89
CA ALA A 19 38.11 -4.49 -23.83
C ALA A 19 37.16 -5.35 -23.02
N THR A 20 36.85 -4.92 -21.79
CA THR A 20 35.77 -5.49 -20.99
C THR A 20 34.54 -5.36 -21.87
N VAL A 21 34.09 -6.48 -22.43
CA VAL A 21 32.80 -6.57 -23.10
C VAL A 21 31.79 -6.22 -22.02
N GLN A 22 31.36 -4.96 -22.01
CA GLN A 22 30.22 -4.54 -21.22
C GLN A 22 29.04 -5.29 -21.82
N THR A 23 28.67 -6.41 -21.18
CA THR A 23 27.40 -7.04 -21.46
C THR A 23 26.35 -5.95 -21.24
N PRO A 24 25.51 -5.65 -22.24
CA PRO A 24 24.44 -4.69 -22.04
C PRO A 24 23.66 -5.16 -20.80
N PRO A 25 23.33 -4.26 -19.86
CA PRO A 25 22.58 -4.64 -18.67
C PRO A 25 21.38 -5.46 -19.10
N PRO A 26 21.10 -6.60 -18.46
CA PRO A 26 20.03 -7.49 -18.87
C PRO A 26 18.77 -6.66 -19.06
N ALA A 27 18.17 -6.76 -20.25
CA ALA A 27 16.99 -5.98 -20.61
C ALA A 27 16.01 -6.06 -19.44
N GLN A 28 15.75 -4.92 -18.79
CA GLN A 28 14.84 -4.87 -17.65
C GLN A 28 13.48 -5.32 -18.15
N ARG A 29 13.12 -6.60 -17.92
CA ARG A 29 11.83 -7.14 -18.31
C ARG A 29 10.76 -6.21 -17.74
N ALA A 30 9.96 -5.60 -18.61
CA ALA A 30 8.82 -4.80 -18.20
C ALA A 30 7.93 -5.67 -17.30
N VAL A 31 7.86 -5.34 -16.01
CA VAL A 31 7.06 -6.09 -15.06
C VAL A 31 5.61 -5.65 -15.25
N SER A 32 4.76 -6.57 -15.74
CA SER A 32 3.31 -6.33 -15.84
C SER A 32 2.73 -5.96 -14.48
N VAL A 33 1.94 -4.88 -14.43
CA VAL A 33 1.27 -4.43 -13.20
C VAL A 33 0.32 -5.50 -12.65
N VAL A 34 -0.48 -6.08 -13.54
CA VAL A 34 -1.41 -7.16 -13.18
C VAL A 34 -0.65 -8.41 -12.74
N GLY A 35 0.37 -8.82 -13.49
CA GLY A 35 1.16 -10.01 -13.12
C GLY A 35 1.85 -9.85 -11.77
N ASP A 36 2.29 -8.65 -11.44
CA ASP A 36 2.90 -8.36 -10.15
C ASP A 36 1.89 -8.31 -8.99
N TYR A 37 0.74 -7.68 -9.22
CA TYR A 37 -0.40 -7.69 -8.30
C TYR A 37 -0.85 -9.13 -7.97
N LEU A 38 -0.99 -9.98 -9.00
CA LEU A 38 -1.38 -11.37 -8.82
C LEU A 38 -0.32 -12.19 -8.06
N ARG A 39 0.98 -11.96 -8.32
CA ARG A 39 2.06 -12.62 -7.56
C ARG A 39 2.06 -12.24 -6.08
N PHE A 40 1.72 -10.99 -5.76
CA PHE A 40 1.58 -10.54 -4.37
C PHE A 40 0.46 -11.32 -3.66
N TRP A 41 -0.74 -11.37 -4.25
CA TRP A 41 -1.88 -12.07 -3.65
C TRP A 41 -1.74 -13.60 -3.67
N ALA A 42 -0.92 -14.15 -4.56
CA ALA A 42 -0.52 -15.56 -4.53
C ALA A 42 0.51 -15.89 -3.43
N GLY A 43 0.89 -14.93 -2.58
CA GLY A 43 1.85 -15.12 -1.49
C GLY A 43 3.31 -15.28 -1.95
N ARG A 44 3.61 -15.02 -3.24
CA ARG A 44 4.94 -15.19 -3.84
C ARG A 44 5.76 -13.89 -3.92
N GLY A 45 5.25 -12.80 -3.34
CA GLY A 45 5.85 -11.46 -3.41
C GLY A 45 6.69 -11.10 -2.18
N ASN A 46 7.67 -10.20 -2.37
CA ASN A 46 8.38 -9.54 -1.28
C ASN A 46 7.56 -8.35 -0.76
N TYR A 47 7.30 -8.30 0.55
CA TYR A 47 6.49 -7.30 1.25
C TYR A 47 7.28 -6.03 1.57
N ARG A 48 7.94 -5.47 0.56
CA ARG A 48 8.82 -4.31 0.69
C ARG A 48 8.32 -3.16 -0.18
N LEU A 49 8.44 -1.95 0.36
CA LEU A 49 8.31 -0.72 -0.43
C LEU A 49 9.36 -0.78 -1.53
N ARG A 50 8.98 -0.41 -2.76
CA ARG A 50 9.87 -0.48 -3.91
C ARG A 50 10.43 0.90 -4.21
N ASP A 51 11.72 0.97 -4.47
CA ASP A 51 12.48 2.21 -4.72
C ASP A 51 12.18 2.86 -6.08
N GLN A 52 11.21 2.34 -6.83
CA GLN A 52 10.88 2.86 -8.16
C GLN A 52 9.89 4.03 -8.07
N PRO A 53 10.04 5.07 -8.92
CA PRO A 53 9.16 6.24 -8.89
C PRO A 53 7.69 5.82 -9.07
N ALA A 54 6.86 6.25 -8.12
CA ALA A 54 5.46 5.84 -8.01
C ALA A 54 4.59 6.29 -9.21
N ALA A 55 5.00 7.37 -9.91
CA ALA A 55 4.19 7.99 -10.97
C ALA A 55 3.88 7.06 -12.16
N ARG A 56 4.86 6.28 -12.65
CA ARG A 56 4.62 5.35 -13.79
C ARG A 56 3.67 4.20 -13.45
N TRP A 57 3.53 3.90 -12.16
CA TRP A 57 2.66 2.86 -11.65
C TRP A 57 1.27 3.38 -11.30
N PHE A 58 1.09 4.70 -11.24
CA PHE A 58 -0.16 5.33 -10.84
C PHE A 58 -1.30 5.00 -11.78
N LEU A 59 -1.21 5.41 -13.05
CA LEU A 59 -2.28 5.20 -14.03
C LEU A 59 -2.61 3.71 -14.22
N PRO A 60 -1.65 2.78 -14.32
CA PRO A 60 -1.98 1.36 -14.40
C PRO A 60 -2.67 0.80 -13.15
N LEU A 61 -2.27 1.22 -11.95
CA LEU A 61 -2.87 0.73 -10.69
C LEU A 61 -4.23 1.36 -10.42
N TRP A 62 -4.40 2.64 -10.76
CA TRP A 62 -5.70 3.29 -10.74
C TRP A 62 -6.65 2.65 -11.75
N GLY A 63 -6.19 2.44 -13.00
CA GLY A 63 -6.97 1.76 -14.03
C GLY A 63 -7.35 0.33 -13.64
N LEU A 64 -6.44 -0.43 -13.02
CA LEU A 64 -6.76 -1.74 -12.44
C LEU A 64 -7.82 -1.62 -11.34
N SER A 65 -7.65 -0.67 -10.41
CA SER A 65 -8.61 -0.45 -9.32
C SER A 65 -10.00 -0.12 -9.86
N LEU A 66 -10.08 0.75 -10.87
CA LEU A 66 -11.32 1.17 -11.51
C LEU A 66 -11.97 -0.02 -12.24
N ALA A 67 -11.21 -0.72 -13.07
CA ALA A 67 -11.71 -1.88 -13.82
C ALA A 67 -12.30 -2.94 -12.87
N VAL A 68 -11.60 -3.23 -11.79
CA VAL A 68 -12.05 -4.21 -10.79
C VAL A 68 -13.30 -3.72 -10.06
N ALA A 69 -13.35 -2.43 -9.65
CA ALA A 69 -14.52 -1.85 -9.00
C ALA A 69 -15.78 -1.96 -9.87
N TYR A 70 -15.72 -1.48 -11.12
CA TYR A 70 -16.88 -1.41 -12.00
C TYR A 70 -17.28 -2.78 -12.53
N ALA A 71 -16.32 -3.62 -12.96
CA ALA A 71 -16.63 -4.95 -13.47
C ALA A 71 -17.30 -5.82 -12.39
N SER A 72 -16.79 -5.79 -11.16
CA SER A 72 -17.40 -6.54 -10.06
C SER A 72 -18.76 -5.97 -9.64
N SER A 73 -18.93 -4.64 -9.64
CA SER A 73 -20.22 -4.01 -9.32
C SER A 73 -21.30 -4.41 -10.34
N VAL A 74 -21.00 -4.30 -11.65
CA VAL A 74 -21.91 -4.69 -12.73
C VAL A 74 -22.23 -6.18 -12.66
N MET A 75 -21.21 -7.02 -12.45
CA MET A 75 -21.39 -8.47 -12.32
C MET A 75 -22.31 -8.82 -11.16
N VAL A 76 -22.08 -8.23 -9.97
CA VAL A 76 -22.92 -8.48 -8.78
C VAL A 76 -24.36 -8.06 -9.04
N THR A 77 -24.57 -6.87 -9.60
CA THR A 77 -25.93 -6.39 -9.93
C THR A 77 -26.61 -7.32 -10.93
N MET A 78 -25.93 -7.72 -12.01
CA MET A 78 -26.48 -8.65 -13.00
C MET A 78 -26.87 -10.00 -12.39
N VAL A 79 -26.01 -10.57 -11.53
CA VAL A 79 -26.27 -11.85 -10.88
C VAL A 79 -27.45 -11.74 -9.91
N VAL A 80 -27.47 -10.71 -9.06
CA VAL A 80 -28.55 -10.53 -8.06
C VAL A 80 -29.89 -10.31 -8.77
N VAL A 81 -29.95 -9.40 -9.75
CA VAL A 81 -31.18 -9.12 -10.51
C VAL A 81 -31.61 -10.35 -11.31
N GLY A 82 -30.67 -11.07 -11.93
CA GLY A 82 -30.94 -12.31 -12.66
C GLY A 82 -31.50 -13.44 -11.78
N LEU A 83 -31.17 -13.45 -10.49
CA LEU A 83 -31.73 -14.36 -9.49
C LEU A 83 -33.05 -13.86 -8.88
N GLY A 84 -33.63 -12.78 -9.41
CA GLY A 84 -34.87 -12.17 -8.91
C GLY A 84 -34.69 -11.29 -7.67
N GLY A 85 -33.45 -11.01 -7.27
CA GLY A 85 -33.13 -10.05 -6.22
C GLY A 85 -33.31 -8.60 -6.70
N LYS A 86 -33.39 -7.68 -5.74
CA LYS A 86 -33.39 -6.24 -6.01
C LYS A 86 -32.09 -5.63 -5.47
N GLN A 87 -31.68 -4.52 -6.06
CA GLN A 87 -30.58 -3.75 -5.50
C GLN A 87 -31.04 -3.18 -4.14
N PRO A 88 -30.28 -3.39 -3.06
CA PRO A 88 -30.63 -2.85 -1.75
C PRO A 88 -30.43 -1.34 -1.72
N ASP A 89 -31.28 -0.66 -0.95
CA ASP A 89 -31.17 0.77 -0.72
C ASP A 89 -29.81 1.10 -0.11
N ASN A 90 -29.23 2.20 -0.57
CA ASN A 90 -27.86 2.57 -0.25
C ASN A 90 -27.78 4.04 0.18
N ALA A 91 -27.27 4.28 1.38
CA ALA A 91 -27.16 5.62 1.96
C ALA A 91 -26.34 6.60 1.11
N VAL A 92 -25.33 6.11 0.37
CA VAL A 92 -24.57 6.96 -0.56
C VAL A 92 -25.41 7.35 -1.77
N GLY A 93 -26.28 6.45 -2.26
CA GLY A 93 -27.26 6.74 -3.29
C GLY A 93 -28.20 7.89 -2.88
N ASP A 94 -28.78 7.79 -1.68
CA ASP A 94 -29.66 8.82 -1.14
C ASP A 94 -28.96 10.18 -0.99
N LEU A 95 -27.71 10.17 -0.53
CA LEU A 95 -26.90 11.38 -0.43
C LEU A 95 -26.59 11.97 -1.81
N VAL A 96 -26.34 11.16 -2.83
CA VAL A 96 -26.12 11.61 -4.22
C VAL A 96 -27.37 12.27 -4.79
N GLU A 97 -28.55 11.69 -4.54
CA GLU A 97 -29.82 12.21 -5.05
C GLU A 97 -30.24 13.49 -4.32
N ASN A 98 -30.19 13.49 -2.99
CA ASN A 98 -30.82 14.52 -2.16
C ASN A 98 -29.81 15.46 -1.47
N GLY A 99 -28.56 15.04 -1.32
CA GLY A 99 -27.53 15.77 -0.59
C GLY A 99 -26.88 16.92 -1.37
N SER A 100 -26.02 17.68 -0.69
CA SER A 100 -25.21 18.72 -1.32
C SER A 100 -24.01 18.11 -2.05
N ALA A 101 -23.84 18.45 -3.33
CA ALA A 101 -22.71 17.96 -4.13
C ALA A 101 -21.35 18.38 -3.57
N ILE A 102 -21.24 19.59 -2.99
CA ILE A 102 -20.01 20.07 -2.36
C ILE A 102 -19.70 19.25 -1.10
N VAL A 103 -20.73 18.99 -0.29
CA VAL A 103 -20.58 18.16 0.91
C VAL A 103 -20.13 16.76 0.53
N LEU A 104 -20.76 16.13 -0.48
CA LEU A 104 -20.35 14.83 -1.02
C LEU A 104 -18.90 14.80 -1.49
N VAL A 105 -18.43 15.84 -2.19
CA VAL A 105 -17.03 15.89 -2.63
C VAL A 105 -16.10 15.98 -1.42
N ILE A 106 -16.38 16.88 -0.48
CA ILE A 106 -15.52 17.02 0.71
C ILE A 106 -15.52 15.74 1.53
N THR A 107 -16.67 15.12 1.75
CA THR A 107 -16.80 13.95 2.61
C THR A 107 -16.42 12.66 1.89
N ALA A 108 -17.11 12.29 0.81
CA ALA A 108 -16.94 10.99 0.15
C ALA A 108 -15.69 10.91 -0.74
N VAL A 109 -15.23 12.02 -1.33
CA VAL A 109 -14.07 12.01 -2.25
C VAL A 109 -12.77 12.31 -1.52
N LEU A 110 -12.78 13.16 -0.49
CA LEU A 110 -11.55 13.59 0.19
C LEU A 110 -11.44 12.99 1.60
N LEU A 111 -12.41 13.26 2.47
CA LEU A 111 -12.30 12.92 3.89
C LEU A 111 -12.42 11.41 4.15
N ALA A 112 -13.39 10.73 3.53
CA ALA A 112 -13.61 9.30 3.72
C ALA A 112 -12.41 8.47 3.25
N PRO A 113 -11.85 8.65 2.03
CA PRO A 113 -10.62 7.97 1.63
C PRO A 113 -9.45 8.23 2.58
N LEU A 114 -9.29 9.46 3.08
CA LEU A 114 -8.23 9.79 4.04
C LEU A 114 -8.41 9.02 5.36
N LEU A 115 -9.61 9.07 5.94
CA LEU A 115 -9.93 8.38 7.20
C LEU A 115 -9.83 6.86 7.04
N GLU A 116 -10.33 6.30 5.95
CA GLU A 116 -10.26 4.87 5.65
C GLU A 116 -8.81 4.40 5.43
N GLU A 117 -7.99 5.19 4.75
CA GLU A 117 -6.57 4.86 4.58
C GLU A 117 -5.79 4.95 5.92
N VAL A 118 -6.19 5.82 6.86
CA VAL A 118 -5.66 5.82 8.23
C VAL A 118 -6.17 4.60 9.00
N ALA A 119 -7.47 4.32 8.96
CA ALA A 119 -8.13 3.24 9.68
C ALA A 119 -7.63 1.85 9.27
N PHE A 120 -7.53 1.60 7.96
CA PHE A 120 -7.31 0.25 7.42
C PHE A 120 -5.92 0.04 6.82
N ARG A 121 -5.26 1.08 6.27
CA ARG A 121 -3.96 0.89 5.57
C ARG A 121 -2.75 1.28 6.39
N LEU A 122 -2.87 2.26 7.26
CA LEU A 122 -1.78 2.65 8.14
C LEU A 122 -1.35 1.46 9.04
N PRO A 123 -2.26 0.72 9.70
CA PRO A 123 -1.90 -0.41 10.56
C PRO A 123 -1.19 -1.58 9.85
N MET A 124 -1.32 -1.74 8.53
CA MET A 124 -0.65 -2.81 7.75
C MET A 124 0.88 -2.73 7.78
N SER A 125 1.43 -1.58 8.18
CA SER A 125 2.87 -1.39 8.41
C SER A 125 3.34 -1.92 9.76
N LEU A 126 2.41 -2.19 10.68
CA LEU A 126 2.64 -2.72 12.02
C LEU A 126 3.55 -1.86 12.91
N ARG A 127 3.74 -0.59 12.54
CA ARG A 127 4.43 0.37 13.40
C ARG A 127 3.50 0.81 14.53
N PRO A 128 3.99 1.01 15.76
CA PRO A 128 3.17 1.35 16.93
C PRO A 128 2.16 2.49 16.67
N TRP A 129 2.64 3.63 16.19
CA TRP A 129 1.81 4.80 15.90
C TRP A 129 0.84 4.62 14.74
N HIS A 130 1.18 3.73 13.80
CA HIS A 130 0.32 3.44 12.66
C HIS A 130 -0.84 2.52 13.05
N VAL A 131 -0.59 1.55 13.93
CA VAL A 131 -1.64 0.71 14.53
C VAL A 131 -2.51 1.56 15.44
N ALA A 132 -1.91 2.39 16.29
CA ALA A 132 -2.66 3.28 17.19
C ALA A 132 -3.55 4.26 16.42
N GLY A 133 -3.03 4.87 15.35
CA GLY A 133 -3.81 5.73 14.46
C GLY A 133 -5.02 5.03 13.85
N GLY A 134 -4.84 3.80 13.34
CA GLY A 134 -5.95 3.05 12.77
C GLY A 134 -7.01 2.65 13.81
N VAL A 135 -6.58 2.16 14.99
CA VAL A 135 -7.50 1.83 16.08
C VAL A 135 -8.27 3.07 16.57
N GLY A 136 -7.59 4.20 16.70
CA GLY A 136 -8.22 5.47 17.07
C GLY A 136 -9.32 5.88 16.08
N VAL A 137 -9.02 5.91 14.78
CA VAL A 137 -10.03 6.29 13.77
C VAL A 137 -11.17 5.27 13.70
N LEU A 138 -10.88 3.97 13.76
CA LEU A 138 -11.91 2.93 13.80
C LEU A 138 -12.84 3.09 15.01
N SER A 139 -12.33 3.55 16.16
CA SER A 139 -13.17 3.77 17.33
C SER A 139 -14.28 4.79 17.05
N VAL A 140 -13.97 5.91 16.39
CA VAL A 140 -14.99 6.92 16.00
C VAL A 140 -15.92 6.40 14.91
N MET A 141 -15.36 5.70 13.91
CA MET A 141 -16.16 5.25 12.77
C MET A 141 -17.19 4.17 13.14
N PHE A 142 -16.88 3.28 14.09
CA PHE A 142 -17.70 2.09 14.35
C PHE A 142 -18.41 2.09 15.70
N VAL A 143 -17.93 2.80 16.72
CA VAL A 143 -18.60 2.84 18.04
C VAL A 143 -20.05 3.35 17.93
N PRO A 144 -20.36 4.45 17.22
CA PRO A 144 -21.73 4.90 17.07
C PRO A 144 -22.64 3.84 16.42
N GLY A 145 -22.14 3.16 15.39
CA GLY A 145 -22.89 2.11 14.69
C GLY A 145 -23.11 0.85 15.54
N LEU A 146 -22.16 0.48 16.41
CA LEU A 146 -22.25 -0.72 17.25
C LEU A 146 -23.14 -0.52 18.48
N PHE A 147 -23.09 0.67 19.09
CA PHE A 147 -23.77 0.96 20.35
C PHE A 147 -24.99 1.88 20.20
N GLY A 148 -25.28 2.38 18.99
CA GLY A 148 -26.40 3.30 18.72
C GLY A 148 -26.21 4.70 19.31
N VAL A 149 -25.04 4.98 19.90
CA VAL A 149 -24.70 6.26 20.51
C VAL A 149 -23.20 6.49 20.37
N SER A 150 -22.78 7.72 20.03
CA SER A 150 -21.36 8.05 20.02
C SER A 150 -20.82 8.13 21.45
N LEU A 151 -19.53 7.87 21.62
CA LEU A 151 -18.92 7.89 22.96
C LEU A 151 -18.99 9.29 23.58
N GLY A 152 -18.89 10.35 22.76
CA GLY A 152 -19.06 11.72 23.20
C GLY A 152 -20.47 11.99 23.74
N THR A 153 -21.50 11.58 22.99
CA THR A 153 -22.91 11.72 23.41
C THR A 153 -23.21 10.90 24.66
N ALA A 154 -22.64 9.70 24.78
CA ALA A 154 -22.82 8.86 25.96
C ALA A 154 -22.27 9.50 27.25
N ILE A 155 -21.21 10.31 27.15
CA ILE A 155 -20.56 10.96 28.30
C ILE A 155 -21.24 12.29 28.65
N VAL A 156 -21.52 13.11 27.64
CA VAL A 156 -21.93 14.51 27.84
C VAL A 156 -23.46 14.69 27.74
N GLY A 157 -24.15 13.74 27.14
CA GLY A 157 -25.57 13.83 26.82
C GLY A 157 -25.83 14.44 25.44
N ASP A 158 -27.06 14.27 24.97
CA ASP A 158 -27.54 14.66 23.63
C ASP A 158 -27.71 16.18 23.44
N ARG A 159 -27.96 16.93 24.52
CA ARG A 159 -28.24 18.38 24.46
C ARG A 159 -27.03 19.25 24.13
N GLN A 160 -25.83 18.68 24.03
CA GLN A 160 -24.57 19.42 23.83
C GLN A 160 -23.73 18.79 22.72
N GLU A 161 -24.27 18.75 21.50
CA GLU A 161 -23.62 18.13 20.32
C GLU A 161 -22.18 18.61 20.08
N ALA A 162 -21.91 19.91 20.24
CA ALA A 162 -20.57 20.47 20.08
C ALA A 162 -19.58 19.93 21.14
N LEU A 163 -20.01 19.83 22.40
CA LEU A 163 -19.17 19.30 23.48
C LEU A 163 -18.99 17.78 23.33
N ALA A 164 -20.05 17.05 22.96
CA ALA A 164 -19.96 15.62 22.64
C ALA A 164 -18.93 15.36 21.53
N SER A 165 -18.97 16.14 20.44
CA SER A 165 -18.01 16.05 19.33
C SER A 165 -16.57 16.32 19.78
N LEU A 166 -16.36 17.36 20.61
CA LEU A 166 -15.04 17.67 21.17
C LEU A 166 -14.51 16.55 22.08
N VAL A 167 -15.39 15.97 22.91
CA VAL A 167 -15.04 14.84 23.78
C VAL A 167 -14.67 13.61 22.96
N GLU A 168 -15.42 13.30 21.90
CA GLU A 168 -15.14 12.19 20.99
C GLU A 168 -13.77 12.35 20.29
N VAL A 169 -13.49 13.54 19.75
CA VAL A 169 -12.17 13.85 19.17
C VAL A 169 -11.07 13.75 20.23
N GLY A 170 -11.29 14.31 21.43
CA GLY A 170 -10.34 14.25 22.53
C GLY A 170 -10.00 12.82 22.96
N MET A 171 -11.01 11.94 23.07
CA MET A 171 -10.82 10.52 23.37
C MET A 171 -10.09 9.79 22.25
N THR A 172 -10.38 10.12 20.99
CA THR A 172 -9.67 9.54 19.84
C THR A 172 -8.19 9.86 19.90
N VAL A 173 -7.84 11.13 20.16
CA VAL A 173 -6.46 11.56 20.35
C VAL A 173 -5.83 10.85 21.55
N ALA A 174 -6.55 10.74 22.66
CA ALA A 174 -6.08 10.03 23.85
C ALA A 174 -5.80 8.55 23.57
N ILE A 175 -6.70 7.85 22.86
CA ILE A 175 -6.50 6.45 22.44
C ILE A 175 -5.24 6.33 21.58
N ILE A 176 -5.08 7.19 20.57
CA ILE A 176 -3.91 7.17 19.69
C ILE A 176 -2.62 7.39 20.48
N VAL A 177 -2.60 8.36 21.39
CA VAL A 177 -1.43 8.69 22.21
C VAL A 177 -1.11 7.55 23.18
N VAL A 178 -2.08 7.12 23.99
CA VAL A 178 -1.88 6.09 25.01
C VAL A 178 -1.53 4.76 24.37
N LEU A 179 -2.30 4.30 23.39
CA LEU A 179 -2.03 3.04 22.69
C LEU A 179 -0.69 3.11 21.93
N GLY A 180 -0.40 4.23 21.28
CA GLY A 180 0.87 4.43 20.58
C GLY A 180 2.07 4.38 21.52
N LEU A 181 1.98 4.99 22.71
CA LEU A 181 2.99 4.91 23.75
C LEU A 181 3.13 3.48 24.29
N VAL A 182 2.02 2.83 24.65
CA VAL A 182 2.01 1.44 25.15
C VAL A 182 2.66 0.51 24.13
N LEU A 183 2.23 0.55 22.87
CA LEU A 183 2.81 -0.27 21.81
C LEU A 183 4.28 0.05 21.58
N ARG A 184 4.69 1.32 21.64
CA ARG A 184 6.09 1.73 21.48
C ARG A 184 6.99 1.25 22.63
N LEU A 185 6.45 1.16 23.84
CA LEU A 185 7.18 0.71 25.03
C LEU A 185 7.25 -0.82 25.12
N LEU A 186 6.18 -1.52 24.73
CA LEU A 186 6.08 -2.97 24.83
C LEU A 186 6.68 -3.72 23.63
N LEU A 187 6.66 -3.14 22.43
CA LEU A 187 7.15 -3.84 21.23
C LEU A 187 8.68 -3.79 21.11
N PRO A 188 9.33 -4.92 20.79
CA PRO A 188 10.78 -4.97 20.60
C PRO A 188 11.25 -3.99 19.51
N LYS A 189 12.32 -3.24 19.80
CA LYS A 189 12.97 -2.37 18.82
C LYS A 189 13.88 -3.22 17.94
N GLY A 190 13.53 -3.36 16.66
CA GLY A 190 14.43 -3.97 15.68
C GLY A 190 15.68 -3.11 15.40
N PRO A 191 16.76 -3.69 14.83
CA PRO A 191 18.01 -2.97 14.52
C PRO A 191 17.79 -1.75 13.62
N GLU A 192 16.82 -1.83 12.73
CA GLU A 192 16.33 -0.72 11.92
C GLU A 192 15.14 -0.05 12.60
N ARG A 193 15.42 0.82 13.58
CA ARG A 193 14.53 1.81 14.22
C ARG A 193 13.03 1.72 13.83
N GLY A 194 12.34 0.68 14.31
CA GLY A 194 10.87 0.64 14.37
C GLY A 194 10.14 -0.40 13.50
N ALA A 195 10.82 -1.31 12.81
CA ALA A 195 10.16 -2.52 12.33
C ALA A 195 10.20 -3.60 13.44
N VAL A 196 9.05 -3.89 14.04
CA VAL A 196 8.90 -5.12 14.83
C VAL A 196 9.25 -6.28 13.88
N LEU A 197 10.08 -7.22 14.33
CA LEU A 197 10.45 -8.43 13.59
C LEU A 197 9.22 -9.35 13.44
N ILE A 198 8.21 -8.92 12.70
CA ILE A 198 6.98 -9.68 12.49
C ILE A 198 7.22 -10.60 11.30
N PRO A 199 7.00 -11.91 11.46
CA PRO A 199 7.12 -12.85 10.36
C PRO A 199 6.27 -12.41 9.16
N THR A 200 6.84 -12.55 7.98
CA THR A 200 6.23 -12.19 6.71
C THR A 200 4.80 -12.73 6.55
N ARG A 201 4.55 -13.97 6.99
CA ARG A 201 3.21 -14.61 6.96
C ARG A 201 2.21 -13.90 7.87
N ALA A 202 2.60 -13.55 9.09
CA ALA A 202 1.73 -12.84 10.03
C ALA A 202 1.35 -11.46 9.49
N ARG A 203 2.30 -10.75 8.86
CA ARG A 203 1.99 -9.47 8.20
C ARG A 203 1.00 -9.64 7.04
N PHE A 204 1.13 -10.69 6.24
CA PHE A 204 0.16 -10.97 5.16
C PHE A 204 -1.24 -11.25 5.70
N VAL A 205 -1.35 -12.03 6.79
CA VAL A 205 -2.63 -12.27 7.47
C VAL A 205 -3.26 -10.96 7.94
N VAL A 206 -2.49 -10.05 8.54
CA VAL A 206 -3.00 -8.73 8.93
C VAL A 206 -3.50 -7.92 7.73
N ILE A 207 -2.78 -7.96 6.60
CA ILE A 207 -3.20 -7.30 5.36
C ILE A 207 -4.55 -7.86 4.87
N VAL A 208 -4.69 -9.19 4.83
CA VAL A 208 -5.94 -9.86 4.43
C VAL A 208 -7.09 -9.47 5.37
N ILE A 209 -6.88 -9.55 6.68
CA ILE A 209 -7.90 -9.22 7.68
C ILE A 209 -8.34 -7.76 7.53
N LEU A 210 -7.41 -6.81 7.52
CA LEU A 210 -7.76 -5.39 7.40
C LEU A 210 -8.43 -5.06 6.06
N THR A 211 -8.12 -5.81 4.99
CA THR A 211 -8.81 -5.68 3.70
C THR A 211 -10.24 -6.22 3.78
N ALA A 212 -10.47 -7.33 4.47
CA ALA A 212 -11.79 -7.88 4.69
C ALA A 212 -12.64 -7.00 5.62
N VAL A 213 -12.07 -6.48 6.71
CA VAL A 213 -12.78 -5.54 7.61
C VAL A 213 -13.13 -4.25 6.87
N PHE A 214 -12.24 -3.73 6.02
CA PHE A 214 -12.56 -2.61 5.13
C PHE A 214 -13.77 -2.89 4.23
N ALA A 215 -13.86 -4.07 3.62
CA ALA A 215 -15.02 -4.43 2.81
C ALA A 215 -16.30 -4.57 3.67
N ALA A 216 -16.20 -5.23 4.82
CA ALA A 216 -17.31 -5.41 5.75
C ALA A 216 -17.84 -4.08 6.31
N ALA A 217 -16.98 -3.07 6.49
CA ALA A 217 -17.38 -1.71 6.87
C ALA A 217 -18.48 -1.13 5.98
N HIS A 218 -18.43 -1.46 4.69
CA HIS A 218 -19.36 -0.94 3.71
C HIS A 218 -20.75 -1.61 3.78
N LEU A 219 -20.92 -2.67 4.57
CA LEU A 219 -22.26 -3.17 4.91
C LEU A 219 -23.09 -2.11 5.61
N GLY A 220 -22.45 -1.20 6.36
CA GLY A 220 -23.13 -0.08 7.02
C GLY A 220 -23.77 0.94 6.06
N ASN A 221 -23.49 0.86 4.76
CA ASN A 221 -24.12 1.73 3.76
C ASN A 221 -25.50 1.23 3.31
N PHE A 222 -25.91 0.03 3.72
CA PHE A 222 -27.19 -0.55 3.32
C PHE A 222 -28.17 -0.54 4.48
N SER A 223 -29.40 -0.12 4.22
CA SER A 223 -30.49 -0.08 5.22
C SER A 223 -31.17 -1.44 5.39
N GLU A 224 -31.04 -2.32 4.41
CA GLU A 224 -31.70 -3.63 4.39
C GLU A 224 -30.70 -4.78 4.50
N PHE A 225 -31.05 -5.79 5.31
CA PHE A 225 -30.28 -7.02 5.40
C PHE A 225 -30.90 -8.12 4.54
N THR A 226 -30.29 -8.40 3.38
CA THR A 226 -30.71 -9.45 2.46
C THR A 226 -29.66 -10.57 2.38
N TRP A 227 -30.05 -11.78 2.01
CA TRP A 227 -29.11 -12.93 1.94
C TRP A 227 -28.00 -12.74 0.90
N PHE A 228 -28.21 -11.89 -0.11
CA PHE A 228 -27.24 -11.54 -1.13
C PHE A 228 -26.41 -10.28 -0.78
N LEU A 229 -26.67 -9.63 0.35
CA LEU A 229 -25.95 -8.42 0.77
C LEU A 229 -24.41 -8.61 0.81
N PRO A 230 -23.84 -9.75 1.25
CA PRO A 230 -22.39 -9.97 1.19
C PRO A 230 -21.81 -9.90 -0.24
N ALA A 231 -22.60 -10.12 -1.28
CA ALA A 231 -22.14 -9.97 -2.66
C ALA A 231 -21.91 -8.49 -3.03
N PHE A 232 -22.69 -7.56 -2.47
CA PHE A 232 -22.60 -6.13 -2.75
C PHE A 232 -21.37 -5.45 -2.14
N ILE A 233 -20.64 -6.11 -1.24
CA ILE A 233 -19.33 -5.65 -0.75
C ILE A 233 -18.13 -6.24 -1.51
N LEU A 234 -18.37 -7.11 -2.51
CA LEU A 234 -17.31 -7.67 -3.34
C LEU A 234 -16.49 -6.60 -4.07
N PRO A 235 -17.09 -5.54 -4.66
CA PRO A 235 -16.31 -4.47 -5.28
C PRO A 235 -15.35 -3.81 -4.28
N GLN A 236 -15.80 -3.57 -3.06
CA GLN A 236 -15.03 -2.95 -1.99
C GLN A 236 -13.92 -3.88 -1.50
N LEU A 237 -14.17 -5.19 -1.43
CA LEU A 237 -13.14 -6.18 -1.14
C LEU A 237 -12.04 -6.14 -2.21
N LEU A 238 -12.40 -6.19 -3.48
CA LEU A 238 -11.43 -6.26 -4.57
C LEU A 238 -10.67 -4.93 -4.77
N VAL A 239 -11.34 -3.78 -4.62
CA VAL A 239 -10.67 -2.46 -4.57
C VAL A 239 -9.76 -2.37 -3.36
N GLY A 240 -10.22 -2.84 -2.20
CA GLY A 240 -9.43 -2.90 -0.98
C GLY A 240 -8.16 -3.73 -1.16
N MET A 241 -8.22 -4.82 -1.92
CA MET A 241 -7.05 -5.62 -2.28
C MET A 241 -6.04 -4.84 -3.14
N VAL A 242 -6.51 -4.03 -4.09
CA VAL A 242 -5.63 -3.15 -4.89
C VAL A 242 -4.98 -2.09 -4.01
N LEU A 243 -5.76 -1.41 -3.16
CA LEU A 243 -5.25 -0.37 -2.25
C LEU A 243 -4.26 -0.92 -1.22
N ALA A 244 -4.51 -2.12 -0.67
CA ALA A 244 -3.59 -2.80 0.22
C ALA A 244 -2.25 -3.13 -0.47
N TYR A 245 -2.30 -3.60 -1.72
CA TYR A 245 -1.10 -3.82 -2.53
C TYR A 245 -0.34 -2.51 -2.78
N VAL A 246 -1.03 -1.42 -3.14
CA VAL A 246 -0.44 -0.08 -3.32
C VAL A 246 0.25 0.38 -2.05
N ARG A 247 -0.42 0.25 -0.90
CA ARG A 247 0.09 0.65 0.41
C ARG A 247 1.41 -0.01 0.78
N VAL A 248 1.53 -1.31 0.52
CA VAL A 248 2.68 -2.13 0.96
C VAL A 248 3.85 -2.03 -0.02
N THR A 249 3.56 -1.83 -1.31
CA THR A 249 4.60 -1.85 -2.36
C THR A 249 5.03 -0.47 -2.84
N ARG A 250 4.21 0.58 -2.63
CA ARG A 250 4.44 1.94 -3.15
C ARG A 250 4.50 2.96 -2.02
N SER A 251 3.41 3.66 -1.74
CA SER A 251 3.32 4.66 -0.69
C SER A 251 1.89 4.78 -0.17
N TRP A 252 1.72 5.38 1.00
CA TRP A 252 0.41 5.64 1.57
C TRP A 252 -0.34 6.73 0.78
N TRP A 253 0.33 7.82 0.42
CA TRP A 253 -0.28 8.89 -0.39
C TRP A 253 -0.76 8.43 -1.77
N MET A 254 -0.06 7.47 -2.39
CA MET A 254 -0.53 6.88 -3.64
C MET A 254 -1.82 6.09 -3.44
N GLY A 255 -1.96 5.39 -2.30
CA GLY A 255 -3.20 4.73 -1.90
C GLY A 255 -4.34 5.73 -1.75
N VAL A 256 -4.12 6.81 -0.97
CA VAL A 256 -5.08 7.91 -0.78
C VAL A 256 -5.50 8.52 -2.12
N GLY A 257 -4.55 8.83 -3.01
CA GLY A 257 -4.85 9.43 -4.32
C GLY A 257 -5.67 8.52 -5.23
N ILE A 258 -5.31 7.23 -5.32
CA ILE A 258 -6.09 6.24 -6.10
C ILE A 258 -7.50 6.09 -5.50
N HIS A 259 -7.61 6.03 -4.18
CA HIS A 259 -8.87 5.87 -3.48
C HIS A 259 -9.80 7.08 -3.70
N ALA A 260 -9.28 8.29 -3.49
CA ALA A 260 -9.99 9.54 -3.77
C ALA A 260 -10.45 9.62 -5.23
N LEU A 261 -9.62 9.21 -6.19
CA LEU A 261 -10.01 9.17 -7.60
C LEU A 261 -11.11 8.15 -7.89
N ASN A 262 -11.08 6.97 -7.27
CA ASN A 262 -12.16 6.01 -7.43
C ASN A 262 -13.49 6.59 -6.93
N ASN A 263 -13.48 7.21 -5.74
CA ASN A 263 -14.67 7.82 -5.16
C ASN A 263 -15.14 9.03 -5.97
N ALA A 264 -14.22 9.85 -6.48
CA ALA A 264 -14.50 10.93 -7.42
C ALA A 264 -15.27 10.44 -8.64
N VAL A 265 -14.81 9.35 -9.26
CA VAL A 265 -15.47 8.77 -10.44
C VAL A 265 -16.85 8.22 -10.06
N ALA A 266 -16.96 7.50 -8.93
CA ALA A 266 -18.24 6.97 -8.45
C ALA A 266 -19.28 8.07 -8.16
N VAL A 267 -18.90 9.09 -7.38
CA VAL A 267 -19.73 10.26 -7.07
C VAL A 267 -20.07 11.03 -8.33
N GLY A 268 -19.09 11.23 -9.22
CA GLY A 268 -19.30 11.92 -10.50
C GLY A 268 -20.34 11.22 -11.38
N PHE A 269 -20.26 9.90 -11.53
CA PHE A 269 -21.27 9.13 -12.25
C PHE A 269 -22.64 9.17 -11.58
N GLY A 270 -22.70 9.12 -10.25
CA GLY A 270 -23.95 9.23 -9.50
C GLY A 270 -24.63 10.59 -9.67
N LEU A 271 -23.86 11.68 -9.72
CA LEU A 271 -24.38 13.03 -9.90
C LEU A 271 -24.82 13.33 -11.34
N LEU A 272 -24.30 12.62 -12.34
CA LEU A 272 -24.54 12.92 -13.74
C LEU A 272 -26.02 12.85 -14.16
N PRO A 273 -26.80 11.81 -13.78
CA PRO A 273 -28.26 11.78 -14.04
C PRO A 273 -29.03 12.90 -13.35
N ARG A 274 -28.61 13.33 -12.15
CA ARG A 274 -29.24 14.43 -11.40
C ARG A 274 -29.15 15.74 -12.18
N TYR A 275 -27.97 16.03 -12.73
CA TYR A 275 -27.75 17.26 -13.49
C TYR A 275 -28.21 17.17 -14.94
N ALA A 276 -28.25 15.98 -15.54
CA ALA A 276 -28.80 15.78 -16.89
C ALA A 276 -30.32 16.06 -16.97
N LYS A 277 -31.04 15.96 -15.84
CA LYS A 277 -32.47 16.27 -15.73
C LYS A 277 -32.75 17.73 -15.33
N SER A 278 -31.71 18.54 -15.10
CA SER A 278 -31.83 19.91 -14.62
C SER A 278 -31.66 20.94 -15.74
N ASP A 279 -32.17 22.16 -15.56
CA ASP A 279 -31.98 23.26 -16.52
C ASP A 279 -30.50 23.45 -16.87
N LEU A 280 -30.22 23.93 -18.09
CA LEU A 280 -28.87 24.03 -18.67
C LEU A 280 -27.82 24.64 -17.71
N ALA A 281 -28.20 25.62 -16.88
CA ALA A 281 -27.33 26.23 -15.89
C ALA A 281 -26.90 25.26 -14.76
N GLN A 282 -27.80 24.42 -14.28
CA GLN A 282 -27.51 23.37 -13.29
C GLN A 282 -26.72 22.22 -13.92
N GLY A 283 -27.01 21.88 -15.18
CA GLY A 283 -26.20 20.95 -15.99
C GLY A 283 -24.74 21.38 -16.12
N MET A 284 -24.51 22.66 -16.45
CA MET A 284 -23.17 23.24 -16.57
C MET A 284 -22.45 23.34 -15.21
N ALA A 285 -23.17 23.60 -14.12
CA ALA A 285 -22.61 23.54 -12.77
C ALA A 285 -22.19 22.11 -12.38
N GLY A 286 -23.00 21.10 -12.72
CA GLY A 286 -22.65 19.68 -12.53
C GLY A 286 -21.39 19.27 -13.30
N LEU A 287 -21.26 19.70 -14.57
CA LEU A 287 -20.06 19.46 -15.38
C LEU A 287 -18.83 20.21 -14.84
N ALA A 288 -19.00 21.43 -14.33
CA ALA A 288 -17.92 22.18 -13.69
C ALA A 288 -17.45 21.50 -12.39
N ILE A 289 -18.37 20.93 -11.60
CA ILE A 289 -18.04 20.15 -10.39
C ILE A 289 -17.32 18.85 -10.77
N LEU A 290 -17.80 18.11 -11.77
CA LEU A 290 -17.12 16.93 -12.32
C LEU A 290 -15.71 17.25 -12.85
N GLY A 291 -15.58 18.37 -13.56
CA GLY A 291 -14.31 18.92 -14.01
C GLY A 291 -13.39 19.28 -12.84
N ALA A 292 -13.91 19.95 -11.80
CA ALA A 292 -13.16 20.31 -10.61
C ALA A 292 -12.72 19.08 -9.80
N ILE A 293 -13.56 18.06 -9.66
CA ILE A 293 -13.24 16.77 -9.01
C ILE A 293 -12.08 16.09 -9.77
N THR A 294 -12.17 16.05 -11.10
CA THR A 294 -11.13 15.46 -11.96
C THR A 294 -9.83 16.26 -11.86
N LEU A 295 -9.90 17.59 -11.86
CA LEU A 295 -8.76 18.49 -11.71
C LEU A 295 -8.13 18.44 -10.32
N LEU A 296 -8.92 18.28 -9.25
CA LEU A 296 -8.42 18.10 -7.87
C LEU A 296 -7.75 16.74 -7.71
N GLY A 297 -8.31 15.69 -8.34
CA GLY A 297 -7.66 14.39 -8.46
C GLY A 297 -6.32 14.48 -9.19
N LEU A 298 -6.27 15.18 -10.33
CA LEU A 298 -5.04 15.46 -11.08
C LEU A 298 -4.05 16.35 -10.32
N ALA A 299 -4.54 17.34 -9.56
CA ALA A 299 -3.74 18.20 -8.69
C ALA A 299 -3.13 17.39 -7.53
N SER A 300 -3.86 16.41 -7.01
CA SER A 300 -3.36 15.45 -6.02
C SER A 300 -2.22 14.60 -6.61
N ILE A 301 -2.34 14.16 -7.88
CA ILE A 301 -1.26 13.48 -8.62
C ILE A 301 -0.01 14.38 -8.76
N THR A 302 -0.19 15.68 -9.02
CA THR A 302 0.93 16.63 -9.17
C THR A 302 1.57 17.00 -7.83
N ALA A 303 0.79 17.20 -6.78
CA ALA A 303 1.27 17.41 -5.41
C ALA A 303 2.04 16.17 -4.89
N LEU A 304 1.55 14.96 -5.21
CA LEU A 304 2.28 13.70 -5.04
C LEU A 304 3.62 13.66 -5.79
N GLY A 305 3.66 14.23 -7.00
CA GLY A 305 4.89 14.39 -7.78
C GLY A 305 5.94 15.27 -7.08
N MET A 306 5.51 16.33 -6.39
CA MET A 306 6.41 17.22 -5.64
C MET A 306 6.93 16.61 -4.34
N ASP A 307 6.09 15.86 -3.62
CA ASP A 307 6.50 15.18 -2.37
C ASP A 307 7.44 13.99 -2.66
N LEU A 308 7.27 13.32 -3.80
CA LEU A 308 8.20 12.30 -4.32
C LEU A 308 9.57 12.89 -4.68
N TYR A 309 9.65 14.12 -5.21
CA TYR A 309 10.92 14.78 -5.50
C TYR A 309 11.65 15.20 -4.20
N GLY A 310 10.92 15.73 -3.22
CA GLY A 310 11.48 16.13 -1.93
C GLY A 310 11.99 14.94 -1.11
N THR A 311 11.18 13.89 -0.98
CA THR A 311 11.52 12.70 -0.18
C THR A 311 12.62 11.85 -0.84
N TRP A 312 12.65 11.78 -2.18
CA TRP A 312 13.74 11.14 -2.94
C TRP A 312 15.08 11.85 -2.73
N ARG A 313 15.11 13.20 -2.71
CA ARG A 313 16.34 13.96 -2.50
C ARG A 313 16.90 13.78 -1.08
N ILE A 314 16.03 13.69 -0.07
CA ILE A 314 16.42 13.47 1.34
C ILE A 314 17.00 12.06 1.53
N ASN A 315 16.40 11.04 0.91
CA ASN A 315 16.86 9.66 1.04
C ASN A 315 18.15 9.37 0.24
N GLN A 316 18.36 9.98 -0.93
CA GLN A 316 19.63 9.90 -1.68
C GLN A 316 20.80 10.52 -0.89
N ALA A 317 20.57 11.66 -0.23
CA ALA A 317 21.58 12.31 0.59
C ALA A 317 21.98 11.49 1.83
N ALA A 318 21.09 10.60 2.29
CA ALA A 318 21.32 9.67 3.40
C ALA A 318 22.01 8.37 2.93
N SER A 319 21.59 7.80 1.80
CA SER A 319 22.15 6.54 1.26
C SER A 319 23.56 6.68 0.72
N LEU A 320 23.94 7.87 0.24
CA LEU A 320 25.30 8.15 -0.24
C LEU A 320 26.32 8.34 0.89
N ARG A 321 25.91 8.38 2.17
CA ARG A 321 26.83 8.54 3.32
C ARG A 321 27.11 7.25 4.09
N THR A 322 26.49 6.12 3.78
CA THR A 322 26.51 4.93 4.67
C THR A 322 26.88 3.59 4.02
N TYR A 323 27.51 3.56 2.85
CA TYR A 323 28.08 2.31 2.33
C TYR A 323 29.61 2.34 2.34
N PRO A 324 30.27 1.64 3.28
CA PRO A 324 31.51 0.95 3.02
C PRO A 324 31.20 -0.43 2.40
N ASP A 325 31.82 -0.70 1.25
CA ASP A 325 31.75 -1.96 0.48
C ASP A 325 32.27 -3.19 1.28
N GLN A 326 31.45 -3.81 2.14
CA GLN A 326 31.91 -5.00 2.89
C GLN A 326 30.99 -6.23 2.97
N PHE A 327 29.94 -6.32 2.17
CA PHE A 327 29.19 -7.60 2.07
C PHE A 327 28.82 -7.94 0.61
N GLN A 328 29.84 -8.18 -0.21
CA GLN A 328 29.72 -9.11 -1.33
C GLN A 328 30.42 -10.41 -0.94
N HIS A 329 29.65 -11.44 -0.60
CA HIS A 329 30.18 -12.81 -0.61
C HIS A 329 30.39 -13.23 -2.08
N PRO A 330 31.59 -13.68 -2.49
CA PRO A 330 31.79 -14.19 -3.83
C PRO A 330 31.14 -15.57 -3.96
N VAL A 331 30.15 -15.68 -4.86
CA VAL A 331 29.67 -16.97 -5.34
C VAL A 331 30.71 -17.50 -6.32
N SER A 332 31.71 -18.23 -5.83
CA SER A 332 32.54 -19.12 -6.66
C SER A 332 32.06 -20.56 -6.45
N ALA A 333 31.08 -20.98 -7.23
CA ALA A 333 30.78 -22.39 -7.43
C ALA A 333 31.21 -22.76 -8.87
N GLN A 334 32.51 -22.93 -9.08
CA GLN A 334 32.97 -23.73 -10.20
C GLN A 334 32.70 -25.20 -9.82
N GLN A 335 31.72 -25.82 -10.48
CA GLN A 335 31.61 -27.28 -10.49
C GLN A 335 32.89 -27.85 -11.15
N PRO A 336 33.60 -28.79 -10.52
CA PRO A 336 34.64 -29.53 -11.23
C PRO A 336 33.96 -30.50 -12.22
N PRO A 337 34.58 -30.78 -13.39
CA PRO A 337 34.05 -31.76 -14.31
C PRO A 337 34.09 -33.15 -13.68
N LEU A 338 33.04 -33.95 -13.92
CA LEU A 338 32.99 -35.38 -13.61
C LEU A 338 34.10 -36.10 -14.40
N GLY A 339 35.23 -36.32 -13.74
CA GLY A 339 36.36 -37.11 -14.22
C GLY A 339 36.61 -38.29 -13.28
N ARG A 340 36.83 -39.46 -13.90
CA ARG A 340 37.09 -40.81 -13.35
C ARG A 340 37.55 -40.90 -11.89
N LEU A 341 36.87 -41.79 -11.14
CA LEU A 341 37.35 -42.38 -9.90
C LEU A 341 38.59 -43.25 -10.20
N ASP A 342 39.78 -42.70 -9.99
CA ASP A 342 40.99 -43.51 -9.85
C ASP A 342 41.17 -43.87 -8.37
N ALA A 343 40.99 -45.15 -8.08
CA ALA A 343 41.08 -45.75 -6.76
C ALA A 343 42.53 -45.98 -6.32
N THR A 344 43.33 -44.93 -6.14
CA THR A 344 44.66 -45.00 -5.50
C THR A 344 45.12 -43.62 -5.03
N ALA A 345 44.59 -43.12 -3.91
CA ALA A 345 45.18 -41.98 -3.20
C ALA A 345 45.36 -42.35 -1.73
N GLN A 346 46.61 -42.67 -1.37
CA GLN A 346 47.05 -42.89 0.00
C GLN A 346 46.99 -41.57 0.79
N TRP A 347 46.37 -41.61 1.96
CA TRP A 347 46.35 -40.48 2.89
C TRP A 347 47.69 -40.42 3.66
N PRO A 348 48.42 -39.29 3.61
CA PRO A 348 49.58 -39.12 4.47
C PRO A 348 49.13 -38.78 5.90
N HIS A 349 49.51 -39.66 6.82
CA HIS A 349 49.72 -39.46 8.26
C HIS A 349 48.99 -38.30 8.97
N GLY A 350 48.05 -38.70 9.84
CA GLY A 350 47.94 -38.13 11.19
C GLY A 350 47.11 -36.86 11.37
N ARG A 351 45.78 -37.02 11.45
CA ARG A 351 44.86 -36.47 12.48
C ARG A 351 43.40 -36.68 12.04
N PRO A 352 42.51 -37.25 12.87
CA PRO A 352 41.09 -37.31 12.55
C PRO A 352 40.41 -35.92 12.73
N PRO A 353 39.33 -35.62 11.99
CA PRO A 353 38.58 -34.38 12.13
C PRO A 353 37.84 -34.33 13.49
N PRO A 354 37.68 -33.14 14.09
CA PRO A 354 36.96 -33.00 15.35
C PRO A 354 35.44 -33.13 15.11
N TRP A 355 34.82 -34.14 15.72
CA TRP A 355 33.37 -34.22 15.89
C TRP A 355 32.96 -33.41 17.12
N PRO A 356 31.82 -32.68 17.09
CA PRO A 356 31.28 -32.05 18.29
C PRO A 356 30.68 -33.12 19.24
N PRO A 357 31.03 -33.13 20.54
CA PRO A 357 30.48 -34.10 21.48
C PRO A 357 29.12 -33.66 22.04
N GLY A 358 28.18 -34.60 22.11
CA GLY A 358 27.15 -34.62 23.14
C GLY A 358 25.70 -34.43 22.67
N GLN A 359 25.05 -35.52 22.27
CA GLN A 359 23.66 -35.84 22.66
C GLN A 359 23.49 -37.36 22.69
N MET A 360 23.77 -37.95 23.85
CA MET A 360 23.19 -39.22 24.28
C MET A 360 22.67 -39.00 25.70
N HIS A 361 21.37 -38.81 25.82
CA HIS A 361 20.50 -39.38 26.85
C HIS A 361 19.07 -39.39 26.31
#